data_AF-A0A0P4VRL7-F1
#
_entry.id   AF-A0A0P4VRL7-F1
#
_cell.length_a   1.000
_cell.length_b   1.000
_cell.length_c   1.000
_cell.angle_alpha   90.00
_cell.angle_beta   90.00
_cell.angle_gamma   90.00
#
_symmetry.space_group_name_H-M   'P 1'
#
loop_
_entity.id
_entity.type
_entity.pdbx_description
1 polymer ?
#
loop_
_entity_poly.entity_id
_entity_poly.type
_entity_poly.pdbx_seq_one_letter_code
_entity_poly.pdbx_strand_id
1 'polypeptide(L)'
;MLASAPRGAGCVVLAAFRYYFWLCCFAWMTAMAQDVWRAFRLSHTQLRVAGGAETRRFLVYSLCCWLVPAAPVALVVALDQLEPRGVPEAFLPRLGHPWCWFSQRKSLLVFLAAPVALLIVMNVVFFATTAVLIAGLSRGAATAARASASLRRQRYCSVVRLAAVMGLAWVTAILAPHLQWEPLWYLSVILTSLQGVFIFLAFTCRATVLQEVRARAPTLLQRTATLITRRPPPPAPAVSLDHLHSDQDVSSSTL
;
A
#
# COMPACT_ATOMS: atom_id res chain seq x y z
N MET A 1 14.25 -15.92 35.43
CA MET A 1 15.04 -14.68 35.25
C MET A 1 15.49 -14.63 33.80
N LEU A 2 14.74 -13.96 32.93
CA LEU A 2 15.14 -13.78 31.52
C LEU A 2 16.19 -12.67 31.47
N ALA A 3 17.38 -13.00 30.99
CA ALA A 3 18.47 -12.04 30.79
C ALA A 3 17.96 -10.84 29.99
N SER A 4 17.98 -9.66 30.60
CA SER A 4 17.68 -8.38 29.96
C SER A 4 18.71 -8.15 28.85
N ALA A 5 18.30 -8.32 27.59
CA ALA A 5 19.13 -7.98 26.45
C ALA A 5 19.49 -6.48 26.51
N PRO A 6 20.75 -6.09 26.28
CA PRO A 6 21.13 -4.68 26.26
C PRO A 6 20.30 -3.92 25.21
N ARG A 7 19.93 -2.67 25.51
CA ARG A 7 19.12 -1.80 24.63
C ARG A 7 19.92 -1.47 23.36
N GLY A 8 19.84 -2.36 22.37
CA GLY A 8 20.56 -2.21 21.11
C GLY A 8 19.90 -1.16 20.22
N ALA A 9 20.68 -0.23 19.69
CA ALA A 9 20.18 0.81 18.79
C ALA A 9 19.39 0.24 17.60
N GLY A 10 19.82 -0.90 17.04
CA GLY A 10 19.10 -1.58 15.96
C GLY A 10 17.68 -2.05 16.35
N CYS A 11 17.48 -2.44 17.61
CA CYS A 11 16.20 -2.88 18.16
C CYS A 11 15.22 -1.70 18.30
N VAL A 12 15.71 -0.52 18.71
CA VAL A 12 14.96 0.74 18.77
C VAL A 12 14.54 1.18 17.37
N VAL A 13 15.48 1.17 16.43
CA VAL A 13 15.23 1.52 15.02
C VAL A 13 14.16 0.60 14.42
N LEU A 14 14.28 -0.71 14.62
CA LEU A 14 13.30 -1.68 14.17
C LEU A 14 11.91 -1.46 14.81
N ALA A 15 11.85 -1.12 16.11
CA ALA A 15 10.61 -0.81 16.80
C ALA A 15 9.93 0.43 16.20
N ALA A 16 10.70 1.50 15.95
CA ALA A 16 10.21 2.72 15.33
C ALA A 16 9.70 2.49 13.90
N PHE A 17 10.44 1.75 13.07
CA PHE A 17 9.99 1.41 11.72
C PHE A 17 8.71 0.58 11.75
N ARG A 18 8.64 -0.47 12.58
CA ARG A 18 7.43 -1.28 12.70
C ARG A 18 6.23 -0.43 13.11
N TYR A 19 6.40 0.46 14.08
CA TYR A 19 5.35 1.37 14.52
C TYR A 19 4.89 2.31 13.39
N TYR A 20 5.84 2.92 12.67
CA TYR A 20 5.55 3.78 11.52
C TYR A 20 4.78 3.06 10.42
N PHE A 21 5.26 1.89 9.98
CA PHE A 21 4.62 1.14 8.90
C PHE A 21 3.22 0.65 9.29
N TRP A 22 2.99 0.29 10.55
CA TRP A 22 1.65 -0.05 11.04
C TRP A 22 0.70 1.15 10.92
N LEU A 23 1.10 2.33 11.40
CA LEU A 23 0.28 3.53 11.25
C LEU A 23 0.07 3.91 9.77
N CYS A 24 1.08 3.76 8.92
CA CYS A 24 0.94 3.93 7.47
C CYS A 24 -0.11 2.99 6.89
N CYS A 25 -0.09 1.70 7.24
CA CYS A 25 -1.09 0.74 6.78
C CYS A 25 -2.51 1.20 7.11
N PHE A 26 -2.78 1.67 8.34
CA PHE A 26 -4.09 2.20 8.71
C PHE A 26 -4.45 3.48 7.97
N ALA A 27 -3.50 4.41 7.81
CA ALA A 27 -3.72 5.64 7.07
C ALA A 27 -4.09 5.34 5.61
N TRP A 28 -3.35 4.43 4.96
CA TRP A 28 -3.65 3.95 3.62
C TRP A 28 -4.99 3.24 3.51
N MET A 29 -5.35 2.37 4.45
CA MET A 29 -6.68 1.76 4.46
C MET A 29 -7.79 2.81 4.59
N THR A 30 -7.58 3.83 5.41
CA THR A 30 -8.53 4.95 5.58
C THR A 30 -8.66 5.77 4.30
N ALA A 31 -7.55 6.06 3.63
CA ALA A 31 -7.56 6.71 2.33
C ALA A 31 -8.29 5.87 1.26
N MET A 32 -8.09 4.55 1.25
CA MET A 32 -8.80 3.63 0.36
C MET A 32 -10.31 3.58 0.66
N ALA A 33 -10.71 3.56 1.94
CA ALA A 33 -12.11 3.61 2.33
C ALA A 33 -12.78 4.92 1.90
N GLN A 34 -12.09 6.05 2.07
CA GLN A 34 -12.52 7.36 1.59
C GLN A 34 -12.63 7.42 0.07
N ASP A 35 -11.65 6.88 -0.67
CA ASP A 35 -11.66 6.84 -2.12
C ASP A 35 -12.90 6.09 -2.64
N VAL A 36 -13.15 4.89 -2.11
CA VAL A 36 -14.32 4.08 -2.47
C VAL A 36 -15.62 4.81 -2.11
N TRP A 37 -15.71 5.36 -0.90
CA TRP A 37 -16.87 6.14 -0.46
C TRP A 37 -17.16 7.32 -1.39
N ARG A 38 -16.15 8.09 -1.79
CA ARG A 38 -16.31 9.21 -2.73
C ARG A 38 -16.71 8.72 -4.12
N ALA A 39 -16.13 7.62 -4.60
CA ALA A 39 -16.51 7.06 -5.90
C ALA A 39 -18.00 6.70 -5.97
N PHE A 40 -18.59 6.18 -4.87
CA PHE A 40 -20.02 5.91 -4.80
C PHE A 40 -20.88 7.16 -4.62
N ARG A 41 -20.43 8.15 -3.83
CA ARG A 41 -21.16 9.43 -3.68
C ARG A 41 -21.18 10.26 -4.95
N LEU A 42 -20.05 10.36 -5.64
CA LEU A 42 -19.95 11.08 -6.91
C LEU A 42 -20.71 10.36 -8.03
N SER A 43 -20.86 9.03 -7.99
CA SER A 43 -21.76 8.35 -8.93
C SER A 43 -23.22 8.77 -8.79
N HIS A 44 -23.64 9.32 -7.64
CA HIS A 44 -24.96 9.94 -7.46
C HIS A 44 -25.01 11.39 -7.95
N THR A 45 -23.87 12.06 -8.10
CA THR A 45 -23.73 13.46 -8.49
C THR A 45 -22.89 13.54 -9.76
N GLN A 46 -23.56 13.51 -10.91
CA GLN A 46 -23.04 13.52 -12.30
C GLN A 46 -21.92 14.56 -12.60
N LEU A 47 -20.74 14.43 -12.01
CA LEU A 47 -19.61 15.33 -12.21
C LEU A 47 -18.41 14.52 -12.68
N ARG A 48 -18.21 14.52 -14.01
CA ARG A 48 -16.96 14.08 -14.63
C ARG A 48 -15.84 15.03 -14.18
N VAL A 49 -15.05 14.59 -13.21
CA VAL A 49 -13.88 15.34 -12.76
C VAL A 49 -12.77 15.18 -13.83
N ALA A 50 -12.18 16.29 -14.26
CA ALA A 50 -11.06 16.31 -15.21
C ALA A 50 -9.82 15.60 -14.63
N GLY A 51 -9.08 14.85 -15.45
CA GLY A 51 -7.98 13.98 -15.01
C GLY A 51 -6.87 14.65 -14.18
N GLY A 52 -6.62 15.95 -14.37
CA GLY A 52 -5.63 16.70 -13.57
C GLY A 52 -5.98 16.82 -12.07
N ALA A 53 -7.28 16.82 -11.73
CA ALA A 53 -7.72 16.88 -10.34
C ALA A 53 -7.56 15.54 -9.62
N GLU A 54 -7.59 14.41 -10.33
CA GLU A 54 -7.36 13.07 -9.76
C GLU A 54 -5.90 12.87 -9.34
N THR A 55 -4.94 13.25 -10.19
CA THR A 55 -3.50 13.14 -9.86
C THR A 55 -3.12 14.02 -8.67
N ARG A 56 -3.55 15.27 -8.65
CA ARG A 56 -3.31 16.17 -7.51
C ARG A 56 -3.88 15.60 -6.22
N ARG A 57 -5.08 15.03 -6.28
CA ARG A 57 -5.73 14.41 -5.11
C ARG A 57 -4.98 13.18 -4.61
N PHE A 58 -4.52 12.32 -5.53
CA PHE A 58 -3.67 11.18 -5.17
C PHE A 58 -2.39 11.64 -4.46
N LEU A 59 -1.71 12.65 -4.99
CA LEU A 59 -0.49 13.20 -4.40
C LEU A 59 -0.75 13.75 -2.98
N VAL A 60 -1.82 14.51 -2.79
CA VAL A 60 -2.20 15.03 -1.46
C VAL A 60 -2.49 13.90 -0.49
N TYR A 61 -3.28 12.90 -0.89
CA TYR A 61 -3.55 11.76 -0.01
C TYR A 61 -2.30 10.95 0.31
N SER A 62 -1.46 10.69 -0.68
CA SER A 62 -0.19 9.98 -0.50
C SER A 62 0.67 10.72 0.53
N LEU A 63 0.86 12.03 0.35
CA LEU A 63 1.61 12.86 1.28
C LEU A 63 1.03 12.78 2.71
N CYS A 64 -0.28 12.89 2.86
CA CYS A 64 -0.94 12.73 4.17
C CYS A 64 -0.71 11.33 4.77
N CYS A 65 -0.80 10.26 3.97
CA CYS A 65 -0.64 8.89 4.45
C CYS A 65 0.79 8.57 4.89
N TRP A 66 1.79 9.36 4.49
CA TRP A 66 3.16 9.23 4.95
C TRP A 66 3.49 10.18 6.11
N LEU A 67 3.09 11.44 6.00
CA LEU A 67 3.43 12.46 7.00
C LEU A 67 2.62 12.33 8.30
N VAL A 68 1.33 12.01 8.20
CA VAL A 68 0.47 11.89 9.40
C VAL A 68 0.95 10.76 10.32
N PRO A 69 1.30 9.56 9.83
CA PRO A 69 1.94 8.52 10.65
C PRO A 69 3.32 8.88 11.21
N ALA A 70 4.10 9.74 10.53
CA ALA A 70 5.42 10.13 10.99
C ALA A 70 5.37 10.98 12.28
N ALA A 71 4.36 11.83 12.42
CA ALA A 71 4.20 12.70 13.60
C ALA A 71 4.11 11.95 14.95
N PRO A 72 3.21 10.97 15.16
CA PRO A 72 3.15 10.21 16.40
C PRO A 72 4.40 9.33 16.62
N VAL A 73 5.08 8.89 15.56
CA VAL A 73 6.36 8.18 15.67
C VAL A 73 7.44 9.12 16.20
N ALA A 74 7.57 10.30 15.60
CA ALA A 74 8.51 11.32 16.06
C ALA A 74 8.24 11.73 17.50
N LEU A 75 6.97 11.88 17.90
CA LEU A 75 6.58 12.14 19.28
C LEU A 75 7.03 11.03 20.23
N VAL A 76 6.76 9.77 19.90
CA VAL A 76 7.14 8.63 20.75
C VAL A 76 8.66 8.51 20.85
N VAL A 77 9.39 8.68 19.76
CA VAL A 77 10.86 8.68 19.77
C VAL A 77 11.40 9.84 20.60
N ALA A 78 10.84 11.05 20.47
CA ALA A 78 11.23 12.19 21.28
C ALA A 78 10.97 11.95 22.77
N LEU A 79 9.81 11.39 23.15
CA LEU A 79 9.50 11.04 24.53
C LEU A 79 10.45 9.98 25.09
N ASP A 80 10.85 9.02 24.25
CA ASP A 80 11.78 7.95 24.63
C ASP A 80 13.22 8.45 24.84
N GLN A 81 13.63 9.48 24.10
CA GLN A 81 15.01 10.02 24.13
C GLN A 81 15.19 11.18 25.11
N LEU A 82 14.17 12.04 25.25
CA LEU A 82 14.25 13.25 26.09
C LEU A 82 13.87 12.99 27.55
N GLU A 83 13.11 11.91 27.80
CA GLU A 83 12.58 11.54 29.11
C GLU A 83 12.15 12.75 29.96
N PRO A 84 11.23 13.60 29.45
CA PRO A 84 10.92 14.88 30.06
C PRO A 84 10.40 14.71 31.49
N ARG A 85 10.94 15.54 32.40
CA ARG A 85 10.55 15.57 33.82
C ARG A 85 9.05 15.89 33.92
N GLY A 86 8.28 15.00 34.57
CA GLY A 86 6.83 15.15 34.77
C GLY A 86 5.98 14.11 34.04
N VAL A 87 6.55 13.31 33.13
CA VAL A 87 5.85 12.16 32.54
C VAL A 87 6.00 10.93 33.45
N PRO A 88 4.91 10.30 33.91
CA PRO A 88 5.01 9.09 34.72
C PRO A 88 5.67 7.94 33.95
N GLU A 89 6.45 7.09 34.63
CA GLU A 89 7.16 5.96 34.00
C GLU A 89 6.27 5.03 33.17
N ALA A 90 4.99 4.91 33.55
CA ALA A 90 4.04 4.07 32.82
C ALA A 90 3.70 4.59 31.42
N PHE A 91 3.89 5.89 31.15
CA PHE A 91 3.67 6.52 29.84
C PHE A 91 4.96 6.69 29.03
N LEU A 92 6.12 6.40 29.62
CA LEU A 92 7.37 6.36 28.88
C LEU A 92 7.40 5.12 27.96
N PRO A 93 7.62 5.26 26.65
CA PRO A 93 7.55 4.13 25.71
C PRO A 93 8.54 3.01 26.01
N ARG A 94 9.76 3.38 26.43
CA ARG A 94 10.91 2.50 26.59
C ARG A 94 11.07 1.61 25.36
N LEU A 95 11.19 2.23 24.19
CA LEU A 95 11.29 1.53 22.92
C LEU A 95 12.51 0.59 22.91
N GLY A 96 12.30 -0.62 22.41
CA GLY A 96 13.39 -1.56 22.13
C GLY A 96 13.90 -2.37 23.32
N HIS A 97 13.25 -2.33 24.49
CA HIS A 97 13.65 -3.14 25.64
C HIS A 97 12.45 -3.67 26.45
N PRO A 98 12.40 -4.95 26.86
CA PRO A 98 13.34 -6.04 26.53
C PRO A 98 13.07 -6.66 25.16
N TRP A 99 11.88 -6.44 24.60
CA TRP A 99 11.52 -6.84 23.25
C TRP A 99 11.74 -5.65 22.30
N CYS A 100 11.96 -5.88 21.01
CA CYS A 100 12.12 -4.79 20.02
C CYS A 100 10.81 -4.03 19.72
N TRP A 101 10.05 -3.68 20.76
CA TRP A 101 8.72 -3.11 20.70
C TRP A 101 8.52 -2.14 21.87
N PHE A 102 7.31 -1.59 22.02
CA PHE A 102 6.90 -0.85 23.21
C PHE A 102 6.99 -1.75 24.44
N SER A 103 7.68 -1.28 25.48
CA SER A 103 7.80 -1.98 26.76
C SER A 103 6.57 -1.79 27.62
N GLN A 104 6.07 -0.55 27.67
CA GLN A 104 5.00 -0.15 28.58
C GLN A 104 3.63 -0.28 27.95
N ARG A 105 2.72 -1.00 28.62
CA ARG A 105 1.35 -1.23 28.14
C ARG A 105 0.54 0.06 28.05
N LYS A 106 0.63 0.97 29.02
CA LYS A 106 -0.11 2.23 28.99
C LYS A 106 0.37 3.14 27.85
N SER A 107 1.69 3.22 27.63
CA SER A 107 2.26 3.89 26.47
C SER A 107 1.73 3.29 25.16
N LEU A 108 1.73 1.97 25.00
CA LEU A 108 1.19 1.30 23.81
C LEU A 108 -0.30 1.68 23.59
N LEU A 109 -1.11 1.66 24.65
CA LEU A 109 -2.53 1.97 24.55
C LEU A 109 -2.77 3.42 24.12
N VAL A 110 -2.05 4.38 24.71
CA VAL A 110 -2.23 5.80 24.42
C VAL A 110 -1.68 6.17 23.06
N PHE A 111 -0.44 5.78 22.74
CA PHE A 111 0.23 6.25 21.54
C PHE A 111 -0.10 5.43 20.31
N LEU A 112 -0.42 4.14 20.44
CA LEU A 112 -0.75 3.28 19.31
C LEU A 112 -2.22 2.91 19.27
N ALA A 113 -2.76 2.30 20.34
CA ALA A 113 -4.11 1.74 20.29
C ALA A 113 -5.19 2.82 20.12
N ALA A 114 -5.07 3.97 20.78
CA ALA A 114 -6.06 5.04 20.66
C ALA A 114 -6.09 5.68 19.26
N PRO A 115 -4.96 6.09 18.63
CA PRO A 115 -4.97 6.55 17.24
C PRO A 115 -5.47 5.50 16.26
N VAL A 116 -5.09 4.23 16.45
CA VAL A 116 -5.56 3.11 15.64
C VAL A 116 -7.07 2.90 15.77
N ALA A 117 -7.61 2.92 16.99
CA ALA A 117 -9.03 2.77 17.24
C ALA A 117 -9.84 3.88 16.55
N LEU A 118 -9.36 5.13 16.59
CA LEU A 118 -9.96 6.24 15.86
C LEU A 118 -10.01 5.98 14.35
N LEU A 119 -8.90 5.51 13.76
CA LEU A 119 -8.85 5.16 12.33
C LEU A 119 -9.79 3.99 11.98
N ILE A 120 -9.92 3.00 12.85
CA ILE A 120 -10.88 1.90 12.69
C ILE A 120 -12.32 2.44 12.70
N VAL A 121 -12.67 3.31 13.65
CA VAL A 121 -14.00 3.94 13.71
C VAL A 121 -14.29 4.72 12.43
N MET A 122 -13.33 5.53 11.95
CA MET A 122 -13.49 6.23 10.68
C MET A 122 -13.74 5.28 9.51
N ASN A 123 -12.99 4.18 9.43
CA ASN A 123 -13.19 3.15 8.41
C ASN A 123 -14.60 2.54 8.47
N VAL A 124 -15.10 2.21 9.66
CA VAL A 124 -16.46 1.68 9.86
C VAL A 124 -17.50 2.68 9.35
N VAL A 125 -17.35 3.97 9.65
CA VAL A 125 -18.27 5.02 9.16
C VAL A 125 -18.25 5.12 7.63
N PHE A 126 -17.07 5.12 7.01
CA PHE A 126 -16.97 5.14 5.54
C PHE A 126 -17.59 3.91 4.90
N PHE A 127 -17.35 2.71 5.45
CA PHE A 127 -17.93 1.48 4.92
C PHE A 127 -19.44 1.40 5.12
N ALA A 128 -19.95 1.75 6.30
CA ALA A 128 -21.38 1.75 6.58
C ALA A 128 -22.14 2.70 5.64
N THR A 129 -21.64 3.93 5.49
CA THR A 129 -22.27 4.91 4.57
C THR A 129 -22.14 4.47 3.11
N THR A 130 -21.04 3.84 2.71
CA THR A 130 -20.90 3.26 1.37
C THR A 130 -21.87 2.11 1.12
N ALA A 131 -22.08 1.23 2.10
CA ALA A 131 -23.03 0.12 2.00
C ALA A 131 -24.47 0.61 1.76
N VAL A 132 -24.88 1.66 2.47
CA VAL A 132 -26.19 2.32 2.28
C VAL A 132 -26.32 2.87 0.86
N LEU A 133 -25.29 3.55 0.35
CA LEU A 133 -25.27 4.06 -1.02
C LEU A 133 -25.37 2.94 -2.07
N ILE A 134 -24.63 1.84 -1.87
CA ILE A 134 -24.68 0.68 -2.77
C ILE A 134 -26.09 0.06 -2.79
N ALA A 135 -26.74 -0.08 -1.63
CA ALA A 135 -28.09 -0.64 -1.52
C ALA A 135 -29.14 0.23 -2.23
N GLY A 136 -28.97 1.56 -2.21
CA GLY A 136 -29.80 2.49 -2.98
C GLY A 136 -29.64 2.31 -4.49
N LEU A 137 -28.41 2.19 -4.98
CA LEU A 137 -28.09 2.05 -6.41
C LEU A 137 -28.64 0.77 -7.05
N SER A 138 -28.71 -0.33 -6.30
CA SER A 138 -29.24 -1.60 -6.82
C SER A 138 -30.71 -1.55 -7.25
N ARG A 139 -31.49 -0.58 -6.76
CA ARG A 139 -32.95 -0.51 -6.96
C ARG A 139 -33.39 0.19 -8.26
N GLY A 140 -32.51 0.90 -8.97
CA GLY A 140 -32.92 1.74 -10.11
C GLY A 140 -31.94 1.83 -11.30
N ALA A 141 -30.88 1.02 -11.35
CA ALA A 141 -29.84 1.16 -12.37
C ALA A 141 -30.15 0.41 -13.68
N ALA A 142 -29.95 1.07 -14.83
CA ALA A 142 -29.96 0.47 -16.16
C ALA A 142 -28.82 -0.56 -16.36
N THR A 143 -28.90 -1.44 -17.36
CA THR A 143 -28.01 -2.59 -17.56
C THR A 143 -26.52 -2.22 -17.69
N ALA A 144 -26.19 -1.15 -18.43
CA ALA A 144 -24.81 -0.66 -18.55
C ALA A 144 -24.28 -0.05 -17.23
N ALA A 145 -25.16 0.62 -16.48
CA ALA A 145 -24.84 1.13 -15.14
C ALA A 145 -24.64 -0.01 -14.12
N ARG A 146 -25.35 -1.14 -14.28
CA ARG A 146 -25.17 -2.35 -13.44
C ARG A 146 -23.79 -2.98 -13.60
N ALA A 147 -23.24 -3.07 -14.82
CA ALA A 147 -21.90 -3.63 -15.03
C ALA A 147 -20.80 -2.77 -14.39
N SER A 148 -20.90 -1.44 -14.49
CA SER A 148 -19.96 -0.53 -13.81
C SER A 148 -20.16 -0.57 -12.28
N ALA A 149 -21.39 -0.72 -11.81
CA ALA A 149 -21.69 -0.84 -10.38
C ALA A 149 -21.19 -2.16 -9.78
N SER A 150 -21.24 -3.27 -10.52
CA SER A 150 -20.76 -4.58 -10.04
C SER A 150 -19.24 -4.57 -9.83
N LEU A 151 -18.47 -3.97 -10.74
CA LEU A 151 -17.02 -3.79 -10.59
C LEU A 151 -16.67 -2.92 -9.37
N ARG A 152 -17.40 -1.82 -9.16
CA ARG A 152 -17.23 -0.97 -7.96
C ARG A 152 -17.59 -1.72 -6.69
N ARG A 153 -18.67 -2.50 -6.70
CA ARG A 153 -19.09 -3.33 -5.56
C ARG A 153 -18.05 -4.39 -5.24
N GLN A 154 -17.45 -5.02 -6.24
CA GLN A 154 -16.35 -5.97 -6.02
C GLN A 154 -15.13 -5.28 -5.39
N ARG A 155 -14.72 -4.11 -5.90
CA ARG A 155 -13.63 -3.32 -5.31
C ARG A 155 -13.94 -2.94 -3.85
N TYR A 156 -15.16 -2.50 -3.57
CA TYR A 156 -15.63 -2.23 -2.21
C TYR A 156 -15.51 -3.47 -1.31
N CYS A 157 -16.04 -4.61 -1.73
CA CYS A 157 -15.98 -5.85 -0.94
C CYS A 157 -14.53 -6.28 -0.64
N SER A 158 -13.60 -6.14 -1.60
CA SER A 158 -12.18 -6.42 -1.37
C SER A 158 -11.59 -5.51 -0.29
N VAL A 159 -11.84 -4.20 -0.36
CA VAL A 159 -11.34 -3.22 0.62
C VAL A 159 -11.95 -3.47 2.01
N VAL A 160 -13.25 -3.76 2.09
CA VAL A 160 -13.92 -4.10 3.35
C VAL A 160 -13.36 -5.38 3.96
N ARG A 161 -13.16 -6.43 3.17
CA ARG A 161 -12.56 -7.69 3.67
C ARG A 161 -11.17 -7.46 4.23
N LEU A 162 -10.34 -6.71 3.51
CA LEU A 162 -9.00 -6.35 3.98
C LEU A 162 -9.07 -5.58 5.29
N ALA A 163 -9.91 -4.53 5.35
CA ALA A 163 -10.06 -3.72 6.55
C ALA A 163 -10.66 -4.49 7.73
N ALA A 164 -11.55 -5.45 7.49
CA ALA A 164 -12.13 -6.31 8.52
C ALA A 164 -11.09 -7.26 9.11
N VAL A 165 -10.28 -7.92 8.27
CA VAL A 165 -9.20 -8.80 8.73
C VAL A 165 -8.20 -8.01 9.57
N MET A 166 -7.83 -6.84 9.06
CA MET A 166 -6.94 -5.93 9.74
C MET A 166 -7.53 -5.49 11.09
N GLY A 167 -8.77 -4.98 11.10
CA GLY A 167 -9.44 -4.54 12.33
C GLY A 167 -9.59 -5.67 13.35
N LEU A 168 -9.91 -6.88 12.90
CA LEU A 168 -10.01 -8.06 13.76
C LEU A 168 -8.67 -8.38 14.42
N ALA A 169 -7.56 -8.39 13.68
CA ALA A 169 -6.23 -8.65 14.21
C ALA A 169 -5.87 -7.70 15.37
N TRP A 170 -6.31 -6.45 15.27
CA TRP A 170 -6.02 -5.44 16.27
C TRP A 170 -6.98 -5.43 17.45
N VAL A 171 -8.26 -5.68 17.20
CA VAL A 171 -9.22 -5.89 18.28
C VAL A 171 -8.78 -7.08 19.13
N THR A 172 -8.35 -8.19 18.52
CA THR A 172 -7.84 -9.34 19.28
C THR A 172 -6.52 -9.03 19.98
N ALA A 173 -5.60 -8.28 19.36
CA ALA A 173 -4.35 -7.85 19.99
C ALA A 173 -4.57 -6.97 21.23
N ILE A 174 -5.53 -6.05 21.17
CA ILE A 174 -5.90 -5.19 22.31
C ILE A 174 -6.61 -6.00 23.39
N LEU A 175 -7.49 -6.92 22.99
CA LEU A 175 -8.36 -7.66 23.91
C LEU A 175 -7.64 -8.82 24.62
N ALA A 176 -6.65 -9.46 23.98
CA ALA A 176 -5.85 -10.55 24.53
C ALA A 176 -5.28 -10.27 25.95
N PRO A 177 -4.60 -9.14 26.22
CA PRO A 177 -4.10 -8.84 27.56
C PRO A 177 -5.20 -8.53 28.59
N HIS A 178 -6.41 -8.14 28.16
CA HIS A 178 -7.53 -7.86 29.06
C HIS A 178 -8.26 -9.14 29.49
N LEU A 179 -8.44 -10.10 28.58
CA LEU A 179 -9.07 -11.40 28.90
C LEU A 179 -8.08 -12.45 29.41
N GLN A 180 -6.77 -12.15 29.43
CA GLN A 180 -5.71 -13.11 29.76
C GLN A 180 -5.80 -14.41 28.95
N TRP A 181 -6.28 -14.33 27.72
CA TRP A 181 -6.53 -15.50 26.88
C TRP A 181 -5.47 -15.61 25.78
N GLU A 182 -4.51 -16.51 25.97
CA GLU A 182 -3.36 -16.72 25.07
C GLU A 182 -3.74 -17.00 23.60
N PRO A 183 -4.83 -17.77 23.28
CA PRO A 183 -5.22 -18.01 21.90
C PRO A 183 -5.50 -16.73 21.09
N LEU A 184 -6.01 -15.66 21.73
CA LEU A 184 -6.26 -14.39 21.06
C LEU A 184 -4.96 -13.73 20.59
N TRP A 185 -3.87 -13.91 21.34
CA TRP A 185 -2.56 -13.40 20.95
C TRP A 185 -2.04 -14.13 19.70
N TYR A 186 -2.10 -15.46 19.69
CA TYR A 186 -1.73 -16.24 18.50
C TYR A 186 -2.58 -15.89 17.28
N LEU A 187 -3.90 -15.73 17.47
CA LEU A 187 -4.80 -15.31 16.42
C LEU A 187 -4.41 -13.94 15.84
N SER A 188 -4.11 -12.96 16.70
CA SER A 188 -3.65 -11.64 16.25
C SER A 188 -2.35 -11.73 15.44
N VAL A 189 -1.39 -12.54 15.90
CA VAL A 189 -0.10 -12.74 15.22
C VAL A 189 -0.31 -13.39 13.85
N ILE A 190 -1.13 -14.44 13.75
CA ILE A 190 -1.42 -15.13 12.49
C ILE A 190 -2.10 -14.19 11.49
N LEU A 191 -3.16 -13.47 11.92
CA LEU A 191 -3.89 -12.54 11.05
C LEU A 191 -2.98 -11.42 10.52
N THR A 192 -2.11 -10.88 11.38
CA THR A 192 -1.17 -9.84 11.00
C THR A 192 -0.06 -10.37 10.08
N SER A 193 0.42 -11.61 10.32
CA SER A 193 1.48 -12.23 9.50
C SER A 193 1.00 -12.59 8.09
N LEU A 194 -0.26 -13.03 7.97
CA LEU A 194 -0.90 -13.34 6.69
C LEU A 194 -1.46 -12.11 5.98
N GLN A 195 -1.34 -10.92 6.57
CA GLN A 195 -1.92 -9.70 6.03
C GLN A 195 -1.45 -9.38 4.61
N GLY A 196 -0.17 -9.63 4.30
CA GLY A 196 0.35 -9.49 2.93
C GLY A 196 -0.33 -10.42 1.92
N VAL A 197 -0.64 -11.65 2.32
CA VAL A 197 -1.38 -12.62 1.48
C VAL A 197 -2.79 -12.12 1.21
N PHE A 198 -3.48 -11.58 2.23
CA PHE A 198 -4.82 -11.02 2.05
C PHE A 198 -4.83 -9.82 1.10
N ILE A 199 -3.81 -8.95 1.17
CA ILE A 199 -3.64 -7.83 0.22
C ILE A 199 -3.44 -8.37 -1.20
N PHE A 200 -2.55 -9.34 -1.38
CA PHE A 200 -2.27 -9.95 -2.67
C PHE A 200 -3.53 -10.57 -3.30
N LEU A 201 -4.30 -11.33 -2.52
CA LEU A 201 -5.55 -11.92 -2.98
C LEU A 201 -6.62 -10.85 -3.30
N ALA A 202 -6.71 -9.79 -2.50
CA ALA A 202 -7.71 -8.74 -2.66
C ALA A 202 -7.51 -7.87 -3.90
N PHE A 203 -6.26 -7.58 -4.27
CA PHE A 203 -5.92 -6.65 -5.35
C PHE A 203 -5.32 -7.31 -6.59
N THR A 204 -4.43 -8.30 -6.43
CA THR A 204 -3.68 -8.90 -7.54
C THR A 204 -4.41 -10.09 -8.16
N CYS A 205 -4.91 -11.02 -7.35
CA CYS A 205 -5.62 -12.22 -7.83
C CYS A 205 -7.05 -11.95 -8.31
N ARG A 206 -7.37 -10.71 -8.69
CA ARG A 206 -8.69 -10.35 -9.17
C ARG A 206 -8.92 -10.95 -10.55
N ALA A 207 -10.05 -11.63 -10.76
CA ALA A 207 -10.36 -12.33 -12.01
C ALA A 207 -10.19 -11.44 -13.26
N THR A 208 -10.56 -10.16 -13.18
CA THR A 208 -10.36 -9.19 -14.27
C THR A 208 -8.87 -8.90 -14.55
N VAL A 209 -8.05 -8.78 -13.51
CA VAL A 209 -6.60 -8.58 -13.67
C VAL A 209 -5.96 -9.84 -14.23
N LEU A 210 -6.39 -11.01 -13.74
CA LEU A 210 -5.88 -12.30 -14.22
C LEU A 210 -6.29 -12.57 -15.68
N GLN A 211 -7.49 -12.15 -16.09
CA GLN A 211 -7.95 -12.21 -17.48
C GLN A 211 -7.16 -11.27 -18.39
N GLU A 212 -6.92 -10.03 -17.97
CA GLU A 212 -6.06 -9.08 -18.72
C GLU A 212 -4.63 -9.62 -18.85
N VAL A 213 -4.06 -10.15 -17.77
CA VAL A 213 -2.73 -10.76 -17.78
C VAL A 213 -2.71 -11.98 -18.71
N ARG A 214 -3.71 -12.86 -18.66
CA ARG A 214 -3.81 -14.02 -19.56
C ARG A 214 -4.01 -13.61 -21.02
N ALA A 215 -4.78 -12.55 -21.28
CA ALA A 215 -4.98 -12.02 -22.63
C ALA A 215 -3.71 -11.39 -23.22
N ARG A 216 -2.89 -10.74 -22.38
CA ARG A 216 -1.63 -10.09 -22.78
C ARG A 216 -0.41 -11.01 -22.66
N ALA A 217 -0.50 -12.14 -21.97
CA ALA A 217 0.59 -13.10 -21.82
C ALA A 217 1.18 -13.58 -23.17
N PRO A 218 0.40 -13.99 -24.19
CA PRO A 218 0.97 -14.45 -25.46
C PRO A 218 1.72 -13.34 -26.22
N THR A 219 1.23 -12.10 -26.18
CA THR A 219 1.88 -10.95 -26.82
C THR A 219 3.15 -10.51 -26.08
N LEU A 220 3.16 -10.59 -24.74
CA LEU A 220 4.36 -10.33 -23.94
C LEU A 220 5.42 -11.42 -24.14
N LEU A 221 5.03 -12.69 -24.20
CA LEU A 221 5.92 -13.82 -24.49
C LEU A 221 6.52 -13.73 -25.90
N GLN A 222 5.73 -13.31 -26.89
CA GLN A 222 6.25 -13.05 -28.24
C GLN A 222 7.28 -11.91 -28.27
N ARG A 223 7.05 -10.83 -27.50
CA ARG A 223 7.98 -9.70 -27.39
C ARG A 223 9.30 -10.07 -26.72
N THR A 224 9.27 -10.85 -25.64
CA THR A 224 10.51 -11.36 -25.03
C THR A 224 11.23 -12.34 -25.95
N ALA A 225 10.50 -13.23 -26.65
CA ALA A 225 11.11 -14.15 -27.62
C ALA A 225 11.78 -13.41 -28.79
N THR A 226 11.17 -12.35 -29.33
CA THR A 226 11.77 -11.53 -30.40
C THR A 226 12.95 -10.69 -29.92
N LEU A 227 12.95 -10.22 -28.67
CA LEU A 227 14.12 -9.54 -28.09
C LEU A 227 15.30 -10.48 -27.85
N ILE A 228 15.03 -11.75 -27.51
CA ILE A 228 16.06 -12.78 -27.33
C ILE A 228 16.62 -13.29 -28.67
N THR A 229 15.81 -13.28 -29.74
CA THR A 229 16.20 -13.82 -31.06
C THR A 229 16.78 -12.79 -32.04
N ARG A 230 16.77 -11.49 -31.73
CA ARG A 230 17.54 -10.51 -32.52
C ARG A 230 19.04 -10.73 -32.33
N ARG A 231 19.63 -11.59 -33.17
CA ARG A 231 21.06 -11.50 -33.50
C ARG A 231 21.33 -10.11 -34.09
N PRO A 232 22.41 -9.41 -33.70
CA PRO A 232 22.83 -8.22 -34.42
C PRO A 232 23.03 -8.57 -35.90
N PRO A 233 22.64 -7.69 -36.83
CA PRO A 233 22.87 -7.93 -38.25
C PRO A 233 24.37 -8.17 -38.49
N PRO A 234 24.74 -9.11 -39.38
CA PRO A 234 26.14 -9.31 -39.72
C PRO A 234 26.73 -7.98 -40.23
N PRO A 235 27.97 -7.63 -39.85
CA PRO A 235 28.61 -6.41 -40.33
C PRO A 235 28.63 -6.44 -41.87
N ALA A 236 28.21 -5.33 -42.48
CA ALA A 236 28.23 -5.17 -43.93
C ALA A 236 29.65 -5.43 -44.46
N PRO A 237 29.81 -6.10 -45.62
CA PRO A 237 31.11 -6.27 -46.23
C PRO A 237 31.72 -4.89 -46.47
N ALA A 238 32.97 -4.71 -46.04
CA ALA A 238 33.73 -3.51 -46.32
C ALA A 238 33.81 -3.35 -47.84
N VAL A 239 33.20 -2.29 -48.37
CA VAL A 239 33.36 -1.90 -49.77
C VAL A 239 34.79 -1.39 -49.93
N SER A 240 35.63 -2.19 -50.59
CA SER A 240 36.99 -1.79 -50.96
C SER A 240 36.94 -0.57 -51.88
N LEU A 241 37.55 0.52 -51.44
CA LEU A 241 37.59 1.84 -52.10
C LEU A 241 38.57 1.92 -53.29
N ASP A 242 38.96 0.79 -53.89
CA ASP A 242 40.01 0.73 -54.91
C ASP A 242 39.53 1.05 -56.34
N HIS A 243 38.22 1.18 -56.58
CA HIS A 243 37.69 1.49 -57.92
C HIS A 243 37.44 2.98 -58.20
N LEU A 244 37.62 3.89 -57.23
CA LEU A 244 37.38 5.32 -57.45
C LEU A 244 38.59 6.11 -57.96
N HIS A 245 39.78 5.49 -58.05
CA HIS A 245 40.99 6.19 -58.52
C HIS A 245 41.26 6.04 -60.03
N SER A 246 40.47 5.25 -60.76
CA SER A 246 40.74 5.01 -62.19
C SER A 246 40.01 5.95 -63.16
N ASP A 247 39.01 6.71 -62.69
CA ASP A 247 38.22 7.61 -63.55
C ASP A 247 38.70 9.08 -63.53
N GLN A 248 39.65 9.45 -62.67
CA GLN A 248 40.16 10.83 -62.61
C GLN A 248 41.29 11.15 -63.62
N ASP A 249 41.93 10.15 -64.24
CA ASP A 249 43.05 10.39 -65.17
C ASP A 249 42.64 10.64 -66.62
N VAL A 250 41.37 10.48 -66.99
CA VAL A 250 40.92 10.63 -68.41
C VAL A 250 40.45 12.05 -68.76
N SER A 251 40.15 12.92 -67.79
CA SER A 251 39.59 14.26 -68.06
C SER A 251 40.61 15.40 -68.25
N SER A 252 41.92 15.15 -68.11
CA SER A 252 42.93 16.24 -68.11
C SER A 252 43.66 16.46 -69.45
N SER A 253 43.20 15.89 -70.58
CA SER A 253 43.91 15.95 -71.88
C SER A 253 43.15 16.63 -73.04
N THR A 254 42.02 17.27 -72.78
CA THR A 254 41.34 18.09 -73.81
C THR A 254 40.77 19.37 -73.19
N LEU A 255 41.60 20.41 -73.12
CA LEU A 255 41.36 21.82 -73.46
C LEU A 255 42.43 22.73 -72.84
#